data_AF-A0A2H6J0G4-F1
#
_entry.id   AF-A0A2H6J0G4-F1
#
_cell.length_a   1.000
_cell.length_b   1.000
_cell.length_c   1.000
_cell.angle_alpha   90.00
_cell.angle_beta   90.00
_cell.angle_gamma   90.00
#
_symmetry.space_group_name_H-M   'P 1'
#
loop_
_entity.id
_entity.type
_entity.pdbx_description
1 polymer ?
#
loop_
_entity_poly.entity_id
_entity_poly.type
_entity_poly.pdbx_seq_one_letter_code
_entity_poly.pdbx_strand_id
1 'polypeptide(L)'
;MKLDRRKFLGVAAASPLAAKEIATRAMEEAQMQAAGMSLHSDALYTGIPASDPMPNMRSLWEAISELGMPEWKREDLREDARRNRTLDPDIAAMRSLSLGAKMRCQWRRNYEVLVESALRQNKMEKVKRSFFKEHPDVEEY
;
A
#
# COMPACT_ATOMS: atom_id res chain seq x y z
N MET A 1 -28.24 -9.36 15.18
CA MET A 1 -28.51 -7.90 15.20
C MET A 1 -29.25 -7.49 13.95
N LYS A 2 -30.40 -6.81 14.06
CA LYS A 2 -31.08 -6.17 12.91
C LYS A 2 -30.63 -4.69 12.86
N LEU A 3 -29.73 -4.35 11.94
CA LEU A 3 -29.34 -2.96 11.69
C LEU A 3 -30.43 -2.27 10.85
N ASP A 4 -31.11 -1.28 11.44
CA ASP A 4 -32.15 -0.46 10.80
C ASP A 4 -31.55 0.46 9.72
N ARG A 5 -31.38 -0.08 8.51
CA ARG A 5 -30.82 0.59 7.31
C ARG A 5 -31.46 1.94 6.99
N ARG A 6 -32.71 2.17 7.42
CA ARG A 6 -33.46 3.40 7.15
C ARG A 6 -33.00 4.60 8.00
N LYS A 7 -32.50 4.37 9.22
CA LYS A 7 -31.98 5.45 10.07
C LYS A 7 -30.61 5.94 9.62
N PHE A 8 -29.78 5.02 9.12
CA PHE A 8 -28.45 5.34 8.58
C PHE A 8 -28.52 6.26 7.35
N LEU A 9 -29.42 5.95 6.41
CA LEU A 9 -29.61 6.77 5.20
C LEU A 9 -30.19 8.16 5.52
N GLY A 10 -31.05 8.27 6.53
CA GLY A 10 -31.62 9.56 6.94
C GLY A 10 -30.58 10.52 7.52
N VAL A 11 -29.62 10.01 8.31
CA VAL A 11 -28.56 10.86 8.90
C VAL A 11 -27.46 11.16 7.88
N ALA A 12 -27.15 10.22 6.98
CA ALA A 12 -26.18 10.44 5.90
C ALA A 12 -26.61 11.53 4.90
N ALA A 13 -27.93 11.74 4.72
CA ALA A 13 -28.45 12.79 3.86
C ALA A 13 -28.43 14.20 4.51
N ALA A 14 -28.38 14.28 5.84
CA ALA A 14 -28.49 15.54 6.57
C ALA A 14 -27.16 16.25 6.82
N SER A 15 -26.04 15.52 6.94
CA SER A 15 -24.70 16.11 7.03
C SER A 15 -23.60 15.04 6.86
N PRO A 16 -22.67 15.20 5.90
CA PRO A 16 -21.58 14.25 5.69
C PRO A 16 -20.58 14.19 6.87
N LEU A 17 -20.55 15.21 7.73
CA LEU A 17 -19.72 15.19 8.94
C LEU A 17 -20.31 14.28 10.02
N ALA A 18 -21.63 14.35 10.25
CA ALA A 18 -22.32 13.47 11.19
C ALA A 18 -22.34 12.01 10.73
N ALA A 19 -22.39 11.80 9.40
CA ALA A 19 -22.31 10.47 8.80
C ALA A 19 -20.96 9.79 9.10
N LYS A 20 -19.86 10.57 9.07
CA LYS A 20 -18.53 10.05 9.37
C LYS A 20 -18.42 9.62 10.83
N GLU A 21 -18.92 10.42 11.76
CA GLU A 21 -18.86 10.10 13.21
C GLU A 21 -19.72 8.88 13.58
N ILE A 22 -20.87 8.71 12.94
CA ILE A 22 -21.73 7.53 13.18
C ILE A 22 -21.13 6.29 12.52
N ALA A 23 -20.52 6.43 11.34
CA ALA A 23 -19.82 5.34 10.67
C ALA A 23 -18.59 4.89 11.46
N THR A 24 -17.80 5.81 12.02
CA THR A 24 -16.64 5.45 12.87
C THR A 24 -17.10 4.76 14.15
N ARG A 25 -18.15 5.26 14.83
CA ARG A 25 -18.68 4.60 16.02
C ARG A 25 -19.26 3.22 15.74
N ALA A 26 -19.96 3.04 14.62
CA ALA A 26 -20.47 1.74 14.22
C ALA A 26 -19.36 0.76 13.83
N MET A 27 -18.26 1.25 13.23
CA MET A 27 -17.08 0.45 12.94
C MET A 27 -16.32 0.06 14.22
N GLU A 28 -16.20 0.98 15.17
CA GLU A 28 -15.59 0.73 16.48
C GLU A 28 -16.42 -0.26 17.32
N GLU A 29 -17.76 -0.15 17.34
CA GLU A 29 -18.63 -1.12 18.00
C GLU A 29 -18.57 -2.51 17.32
N ALA A 30 -18.51 -2.54 15.99
CA ALA A 30 -18.35 -3.79 15.25
C ALA A 30 -16.97 -4.42 15.44
N GLN A 31 -15.90 -3.61 15.53
CA GLN A 31 -14.56 -4.08 15.88
C GLN A 31 -14.50 -4.56 17.34
N MET A 32 -15.13 -3.87 18.29
CA MET A 32 -15.18 -4.29 19.69
C MET A 32 -15.96 -5.58 19.89
N GLN A 33 -17.07 -5.78 19.17
CA GLN A 33 -17.84 -7.03 19.23
C GLN A 33 -17.16 -8.19 18.48
N ALA A 34 -16.50 -7.93 17.35
CA ALA A 34 -15.75 -8.95 16.61
C ALA A 34 -14.43 -9.34 17.29
N ALA A 35 -13.85 -8.44 18.10
CA ALA A 35 -12.61 -8.69 18.84
C ALA A 35 -12.82 -9.29 20.24
N GLY A 36 -14.07 -9.48 20.70
CA GLY A 36 -14.35 -10.06 22.02
C GLY A 36 -13.69 -9.31 23.17
N MET A 37 -13.40 -8.02 23.00
CA MET A 37 -12.65 -7.23 23.97
C MET A 37 -13.60 -6.76 25.07
N SER A 38 -13.68 -7.57 26.13
CA SER A 38 -14.14 -7.13 27.45
C SER A 38 -13.35 -5.88 27.86
N LEU A 39 -14.08 -4.80 28.17
CA LEU A 39 -13.55 -3.54 28.73
C LEU A 39 -13.04 -3.68 30.18
N HIS A 40 -12.85 -4.89 30.68
CA HIS A 40 -12.30 -5.14 32.00
C HIS A 40 -10.96 -5.85 31.87
N SER A 41 -9.95 -5.11 32.29
CA SER A 41 -8.61 -5.54 32.63
C SER A 41 -8.58 -6.95 33.21
N ASP A 42 -8.04 -7.89 32.46
CA ASP A 42 -7.68 -9.21 33.00
C ASP A 42 -6.34 -9.66 32.42
N ALA A 43 -5.33 -8.82 32.62
CA ALA A 43 -3.93 -9.21 32.46
C ALA A 43 -3.41 -10.05 33.65
N LEU A 44 -4.29 -10.59 34.51
CA LEU A 44 -3.89 -11.35 35.70
C LEU A 44 -4.25 -12.83 35.69
N TYR A 45 -5.04 -13.35 34.73
CA TYR A 45 -5.55 -14.73 34.84
C TYR A 45 -4.94 -15.78 33.91
N THR A 46 -4.19 -15.40 32.87
CA THR A 46 -3.45 -16.38 32.08
C THR A 46 -1.97 -16.11 32.27
N GLY A 47 -1.30 -16.94 33.08
CA GLY A 47 0.15 -16.90 33.29
C GLY A 47 0.96 -17.27 32.04
N ILE A 48 0.50 -16.84 30.87
CA ILE A 48 1.20 -16.96 29.60
C ILE A 48 2.12 -15.76 29.54
N PRO A 49 3.46 -15.93 29.67
CA PRO A 49 4.36 -14.82 29.45
C PRO A 49 4.11 -14.29 28.05
N ALA A 50 3.86 -12.99 27.93
CA ALA A 50 3.95 -12.29 26.66
C ALA A 50 5.30 -12.65 26.06
N SER A 51 5.29 -13.39 24.95
CA SER A 51 6.52 -13.78 24.26
C SER A 51 7.29 -12.51 23.93
N ASP A 52 8.52 -12.41 24.43
CA ASP A 52 9.47 -11.38 24.02
C ASP A 52 9.44 -11.23 22.49
N PRO A 53 9.44 -10.00 21.94
CA PRO A 53 9.58 -9.83 20.51
C PRO A 53 10.91 -10.45 20.10
N MET A 54 10.83 -11.55 19.34
CA MET A 54 11.99 -12.28 18.83
C MET A 54 13.00 -11.28 18.23
N PRO A 55 14.29 -11.34 18.59
CA PRO A 55 15.27 -10.30 18.29
C PRO A 55 15.69 -10.20 16.81
N ASN A 56 14.91 -10.73 15.86
CA ASN A 56 15.29 -10.83 14.45
C ASN A 56 14.09 -10.83 13.48
N MET A 57 13.01 -10.12 13.78
CA MET A 57 12.01 -9.86 12.74
C MET A 57 12.60 -8.88 11.72
N ARG A 58 13.15 -9.43 10.62
CA ARG A 58 13.52 -8.65 9.44
C ARG A 58 12.32 -7.78 9.04
N SER A 59 12.59 -6.54 8.65
CA SER A 59 11.54 -5.66 8.14
C SER A 59 10.85 -6.36 6.97
N LEU A 60 9.51 -6.35 6.90
CA LEU A 60 8.75 -6.87 5.77
C LEU A 60 9.31 -6.34 4.43
N TRP A 61 9.81 -5.10 4.45
CA TRP A 61 10.45 -4.44 3.31
C TRP A 61 11.84 -4.99 2.98
N GLU A 62 12.62 -5.44 3.97
CA GLU A 62 13.88 -6.16 3.73
C GLU A 62 13.62 -7.50 3.07
N ALA A 63 12.65 -8.26 3.59
CA ALA A 63 12.24 -9.54 3.01
C ALA A 63 11.70 -9.37 1.58
N ILE A 64 10.90 -8.33 1.31
CA ILE A 64 10.43 -8.00 -0.05
C ILE A 64 11.60 -7.57 -0.95
N SER A 65 12.58 -6.84 -0.43
CA SER A 65 13.75 -6.45 -1.23
C SER A 65 14.67 -7.62 -1.58
N GLU A 66 14.74 -8.66 -0.73
CA GLU A 66 15.47 -9.90 -0.99
C GLU A 66 14.68 -10.86 -1.90
N LEU A 67 13.35 -10.95 -1.75
CA LEU A 67 12.49 -11.77 -2.62
C LEU A 67 12.27 -11.17 -4.02
N GLY A 68 12.55 -9.88 -4.19
CA GLY A 68 12.22 -9.13 -5.39
C GLY A 68 10.77 -8.62 -5.41
N MET A 69 10.40 -7.95 -6.50
CA MET A 69 9.10 -7.27 -6.61
C MET A 69 7.94 -8.29 -6.54
N PRO A 70 6.93 -8.08 -5.67
CA PRO A 70 5.75 -8.95 -5.60
C PRO A 70 5.03 -9.07 -6.95
N GLU A 71 4.46 -10.25 -7.25
CA GLU A 71 3.83 -10.52 -8.56
C GLU A 71 2.69 -9.54 -8.87
N TRP A 72 1.85 -9.22 -7.88
CA TRP A 72 0.75 -8.26 -8.05
C TRP A 72 1.26 -6.89 -8.50
N LYS A 73 2.42 -6.44 -7.98
CA LYS A 73 3.00 -5.15 -8.36
C LYS A 73 3.67 -5.22 -9.73
N ARG A 74 4.25 -6.37 -10.09
CA ARG A 74 4.78 -6.60 -11.44
C ARG A 74 3.68 -6.55 -12.50
N GLU A 75 2.51 -7.10 -12.22
CA GLU A 75 1.37 -7.03 -13.15
C GLU A 75 0.84 -5.59 -13.26
N ASP A 76 0.69 -4.89 -12.14
CA ASP A 76 0.28 -3.48 -12.10
C ASP A 76 1.19 -2.58 -12.95
N LEU A 77 2.52 -2.69 -12.77
CA LEU A 77 3.49 -1.95 -13.59
C LEU A 77 3.45 -2.34 -15.08
N ARG A 78 3.11 -3.61 -15.38
CA ARG A 78 2.99 -4.10 -16.76
C ARG A 78 1.75 -3.54 -17.44
N GLU A 79 0.65 -3.40 -16.71
CA GLU A 79 -0.55 -2.71 -17.19
C GLU A 79 -0.27 -1.22 -17.42
N ASP A 80 0.39 -0.56 -16.47
CA ASP A 80 0.78 0.85 -16.60
C ASP A 80 1.68 1.10 -17.81
N ALA A 81 2.64 0.22 -18.06
CA ALA A 81 3.51 0.31 -19.22
C ALA A 81 2.77 0.28 -20.57
N ARG A 82 1.58 -0.35 -20.61
CA ARG A 82 0.70 -0.42 -21.79
C ARG A 82 -0.18 0.81 -22.00
N ARG A 83 -0.34 1.68 -20.98
CA ARG A 83 -1.23 2.85 -21.04
C ARG A 83 -0.70 3.96 -21.96
N ASN A 84 0.60 3.99 -22.23
CA ASN A 84 1.20 4.95 -23.15
C ASN A 84 0.72 4.72 -24.59
N ARG A 85 0.12 5.77 -25.17
CA ARG A 85 -0.43 5.77 -26.53
C ARG A 85 0.57 6.26 -27.58
N THR A 86 1.70 6.83 -27.15
CA THR A 86 2.75 7.37 -28.01
C THR A 86 3.92 6.40 -28.12
N LEU A 87 4.55 6.36 -29.30
CA LEU A 87 5.78 5.63 -29.53
C LEU A 87 6.97 6.58 -29.43
N ASP A 88 8.06 6.10 -28.83
CA ASP A 88 9.33 6.79 -28.86
C ASP A 88 9.83 6.93 -30.30
N PRO A 89 10.51 8.04 -30.65
CA PRO A 89 10.93 8.30 -32.02
C PRO A 89 11.89 7.25 -32.58
N ASP A 90 12.73 6.65 -31.73
CA ASP A 90 13.67 5.59 -32.12
C ASP A 90 12.94 4.28 -32.49
N ILE A 91 11.91 3.90 -31.72
CA ILE A 91 11.06 2.74 -31.99
C ILE A 91 10.15 3.01 -33.20
N ALA A 92 9.61 4.22 -33.31
CA ALA A 92 8.78 4.64 -34.44
C ALA A 92 9.55 4.57 -35.76
N ALA A 93 10.84 4.95 -35.76
CA ALA A 93 11.71 4.94 -36.93
C ALA A 93 12.10 3.52 -37.43
N MET A 94 11.85 2.46 -36.65
CA MET A 94 12.20 1.09 -37.05
C MET A 94 11.38 0.63 -38.26
N ARG A 95 11.98 0.57 -39.46
CA ARG A 95 11.26 0.25 -40.71
C ARG A 95 10.86 -1.22 -40.85
N SER A 96 11.61 -2.13 -40.23
CA SER A 96 11.43 -3.59 -40.38
C SER A 96 10.39 -4.20 -39.43
N LEU A 97 9.82 -3.40 -38.52
CA LEU A 97 8.88 -3.89 -37.51
C LEU A 97 7.44 -3.48 -37.83
N SER A 98 6.52 -4.42 -37.66
CA SER A 98 5.09 -4.10 -37.65
C SER A 98 4.75 -3.19 -36.47
N LEU A 99 3.65 -2.43 -36.57
CA LEU A 99 3.19 -1.55 -35.50
C LEU A 99 3.00 -2.30 -34.16
N GLY A 100 2.45 -3.52 -34.21
CA GLY A 100 2.29 -4.36 -33.01
C GLY A 100 3.63 -4.77 -32.39
N ALA A 101 4.66 -5.02 -33.19
CA ALA A 101 6.00 -5.28 -32.67
C ALA A 101 6.61 -4.03 -32.03
N LYS A 102 6.43 -2.85 -32.64
CA LYS A 102 6.85 -1.57 -32.07
C LYS A 102 6.19 -1.28 -30.72
N MET A 103 4.88 -1.49 -30.62
CA MET A 103 4.14 -1.33 -29.36
C MET A 103 4.68 -2.26 -28.27
N ARG A 104 4.97 -3.53 -28.59
CA ARG A 104 5.58 -4.45 -27.62
C ARG A 104 6.97 -4.00 -27.15
N CYS A 105 7.78 -3.45 -28.05
CA CYS A 105 9.07 -2.86 -27.70
C CYS A 105 8.89 -1.66 -26.75
N GLN A 106 7.95 -0.78 -27.07
CA GLN A 106 7.63 0.39 -26.23
C GLN A 106 7.17 -0.04 -24.84
N TRP A 107 6.23 -0.98 -24.73
CA TRP A 107 5.73 -1.45 -23.44
C TRP A 107 6.83 -2.10 -22.60
N ARG A 108 7.73 -2.85 -23.23
CA ARG A 108 8.88 -3.44 -22.52
C ARG A 108 9.79 -2.35 -21.95
N ARG A 109 10.15 -1.37 -22.76
CA ARG A 109 11.00 -0.25 -22.31
C ARG A 109 10.34 0.57 -21.21
N ASN A 110 9.06 0.91 -21.38
CA ASN A 110 8.30 1.62 -20.35
C ASN A 110 8.28 0.85 -19.03
N TYR A 111 8.07 -0.47 -19.08
CA TYR A 111 8.09 -1.32 -17.90
C TYR A 111 9.45 -1.27 -17.20
N GLU A 112 10.56 -1.39 -17.94
CA GLU A 112 11.91 -1.31 -17.38
C GLU A 112 12.15 0.03 -16.68
N VAL A 113 11.75 1.15 -17.30
CA VAL A 113 11.87 2.49 -16.71
C VAL A 113 11.03 2.62 -15.43
N LEU A 114 9.81 2.10 -15.42
CA LEU A 114 8.94 2.13 -14.24
C LEU A 114 9.53 1.31 -13.08
N VAL A 115 10.07 0.12 -13.38
CA VAL A 115 10.74 -0.73 -12.40
C VAL A 115 11.98 -0.03 -11.84
N GLU A 116 12.81 0.56 -12.69
CA GLU A 116 14.01 1.28 -12.25
C GLU A 116 13.65 2.48 -11.36
N SER A 117 12.63 3.25 -11.77
CA SER A 117 12.12 4.38 -10.99
C SER A 117 11.64 3.93 -9.61
N ALA A 118 10.86 2.84 -9.53
CA ALA A 118 10.40 2.29 -8.26
C ALA A 118 11.56 1.83 -7.36
N LEU A 119 12.59 1.18 -7.92
CA LEU A 119 13.77 0.78 -7.17
C LEU A 119 14.57 2.00 -6.65
N ARG A 120 14.68 3.04 -7.46
CA ARG A 120 15.37 4.29 -7.09
C ARG A 120 14.61 5.01 -5.97
N GLN A 121 13.29 5.11 -6.06
CA GLN A 121 12.44 5.68 -5.01
C GLN A 121 12.62 4.92 -3.69
N ASN A 122 12.56 3.59 -3.73
CA ASN A 122 12.80 2.76 -2.54
C ASN A 122 14.19 2.99 -1.93
N LYS A 123 15.23 3.12 -2.76
CA LYS A 123 16.58 3.42 -2.28
C LYS A 123 16.64 4.79 -1.60
N MET A 124 16.02 5.80 -2.19
CA MET A 124 15.96 7.15 -1.61
C MET A 124 15.17 7.18 -0.30
N GLU A 125 14.07 6.45 -0.20
CA GLU A 125 13.31 6.32 1.05
C GLU A 125 14.13 5.65 2.15
N LYS A 126 14.92 4.62 1.83
CA LYS A 126 15.84 3.99 2.79
C LYS A 126 16.87 4.99 3.30
N VAL A 127 17.51 5.75 2.40
CA VAL A 127 18.49 6.79 2.76
C VAL A 127 17.85 7.89 3.60
N LYS A 128 16.63 8.31 3.25
CA LYS A 128 15.87 9.30 4.00
C LYS A 128 15.57 8.81 5.42
N ARG A 129 15.09 7.58 5.57
CA ARG A 129 14.83 6.97 6.88
C ARG A 129 16.10 6.82 7.72
N SER A 130 17.23 6.42 7.13
CA SER A 130 18.49 6.34 7.88
C SER A 130 18.95 7.72 8.32
N PHE A 131 18.84 8.73 7.46
CA PHE A 131 19.19 10.11 7.78
C PHE A 131 18.40 10.64 8.99
N PHE A 132 17.06 10.53 9.00
CA PHE A 132 16.25 10.97 10.15
C PHE A 132 16.45 10.13 11.41
N LYS A 133 16.88 8.88 11.27
CA LYS A 133 17.24 8.05 12.42
C LYS A 133 18.56 8.49 13.05
N GLU A 134 19.52 8.94 12.24
CA GLU A 134 20.82 9.47 12.68
C GLU A 134 20.71 10.91 13.20
N HIS A 135 19.76 11.69 12.68
CA HIS A 135 19.53 13.10 12.99
C HIS A 135 18.10 13.33 13.51
N PRO A 136 17.81 12.99 14.79
CA PRO A 136 16.48 13.17 15.37
C PRO A 136 16.10 14.64 15.61
N ASP A 137 17.06 15.55 15.44
CA ASP A 137 16.93 17.00 15.56
C ASP A 137 16.33 17.66 14.30
N VAL A 138 16.19 16.92 13.20
CA VAL A 138 15.64 17.42 11.94
C VAL A 138 14.23 16.86 11.74
N GLU A 139 13.22 17.72 11.64
CA GLU A 139 11.84 17.33 11.32
C GLU A 139 11.59 17.31 9.80
N GLU A 140 10.79 16.35 9.35
CA GLU A 140 10.35 16.20 7.96
C GLU A 140 9.14 17.13 7.72
N TYR A 141 9.36 18.29 7.08
CA TYR A 141 8.30 19.24 6.70
C TYR A 141 7.46 18.76 5.51
#